data_AF-A0A1B6DRE3-F1
#
_entry.id   AF-A0A1B6DRE3-F1
#
_cell.length_a   1.000
_cell.length_b   1.000
_cell.length_c   1.000
_cell.angle_alpha   90.00
_cell.angle_beta   90.00
_cell.angle_gamma   90.00
#
_symmetry.space_group_name_H-M   'P 1'
#
loop_
_entity.id
_entity.type
_entity.pdbx_description
1 polymer ?
#
loop_
_entity_poly.entity_id
_entity_poly.type
_entity_poly.pdbx_seq_one_letter_code
_entity_poly.pdbx_strand_id
1 'polypeptide(L)'
;MGTRPKPIDKTLGPGPKYEVRDLLRYGKASTPKYTIGQKLPSKAAYALPGPGTYAPEKCKVVKGKQPPEYSFGVKSYLSSKGFGPGPNAYNLPGCVGMKNPAIKNNPAFSIGNRLGKKIFSTITWASCLSTS
;
A
#
# COMPACT_ATOMS: atom_id res chain seq x y z
N MET A 1 -63.76 45.77 -30.71
CA MET A 1 -62.75 45.22 -29.77
C MET A 1 -62.12 44.00 -30.43
N GLY A 2 -60.95 44.15 -31.05
CA GLY A 2 -60.22 43.03 -31.68
C GLY A 2 -58.81 42.97 -31.11
N THR A 3 -58.44 41.84 -30.51
CA THR A 3 -57.07 41.62 -30.06
C THR A 3 -56.18 41.34 -31.26
N ARG A 4 -55.08 42.09 -31.41
CA ARG A 4 -54.10 41.86 -32.48
C ARG A 4 -53.56 40.43 -32.39
N PRO A 5 -53.63 39.62 -33.45
CA PRO A 5 -53.05 38.28 -33.43
C PRO A 5 -51.53 38.38 -33.28
N LYS A 6 -50.96 37.55 -32.41
CA LYS A 6 -49.50 37.48 -32.23
C LYS A 6 -48.87 36.97 -33.55
N PRO A 7 -47.73 37.54 -33.99
CA PRO A 7 -47.07 37.07 -35.19
C PRO A 7 -46.69 35.60 -35.02
N ILE A 8 -47.13 34.76 -35.95
CA ILE A 8 -46.79 33.34 -36.02
C ILE A 8 -45.31 33.27 -36.40
N ASP A 9 -44.50 32.71 -35.51
CA ASP A 9 -43.06 32.54 -35.69
C ASP A 9 -42.80 31.57 -36.85
N LYS A 10 -42.32 32.09 -37.98
CA LYS A 10 -42.08 31.32 -39.23
C LYS A 10 -40.88 30.37 -39.14
N THR A 11 -40.30 30.20 -37.97
CA THR A 11 -39.13 29.32 -37.72
C THR A 11 -39.51 27.88 -37.35
N LEU A 12 -40.80 27.52 -37.37
CA LEU A 12 -41.33 26.19 -37.02
C LEU A 12 -41.19 25.14 -38.15
N GLY A 13 -40.06 25.10 -38.85
CA GLY A 13 -39.65 23.87 -39.54
C GLY A 13 -39.13 22.86 -38.50
N PRO A 14 -39.03 21.54 -38.81
CA PRO A 14 -38.49 20.52 -37.89
C PRO A 14 -36.98 20.66 -37.63
N GLY A 15 -36.41 21.86 -37.78
CA GLY A 15 -35.01 22.16 -37.58
C GLY A 15 -34.73 22.62 -36.14
N PRO A 16 -33.50 22.39 -35.63
CA PRO A 16 -33.12 22.83 -34.30
C PRO A 16 -33.12 24.36 -34.19
N LYS A 17 -33.77 24.87 -33.15
CA LYS A 17 -33.73 26.29 -32.78
C LYS A 17 -32.56 26.53 -31.82
N TYR A 18 -31.58 27.31 -32.28
CA TYR A 18 -30.43 27.69 -31.44
C TYR A 18 -30.69 29.03 -30.76
N GLU A 19 -30.61 29.06 -29.43
CA GLU A 19 -30.75 30.27 -28.62
C GLU A 19 -29.42 31.03 -28.55
N VAL A 20 -29.12 31.79 -29.60
CA VAL A 20 -27.85 32.54 -29.75
C VAL A 20 -27.81 33.90 -29.03
N ARG A 21 -28.92 34.32 -28.40
CA ARG A 21 -29.04 35.66 -27.80
C ARG A 21 -28.09 35.87 -26.61
N ASP A 22 -27.81 34.81 -25.85
CA ASP A 22 -26.99 34.87 -24.65
C ASP A 22 -25.59 34.26 -24.86
N LEU A 23 -25.13 34.18 -26.12
CA LEU A 23 -23.82 33.64 -26.47
C LEU A 23 -22.93 34.76 -27.04
N LEU A 24 -21.74 34.91 -26.47
CA LEU A 24 -20.64 35.74 -26.97
C LEU A 24 -19.61 34.83 -27.68
N ARG A 25 -18.66 35.44 -28.41
CA ARG A 25 -17.53 34.73 -29.06
C ARG A 25 -16.76 33.81 -28.08
N TYR A 26 -16.77 34.14 -26.80
CA TYR A 26 -16.03 33.43 -25.75
C TYR A 26 -16.91 32.52 -24.87
N GLY A 27 -18.19 32.33 -25.22
CA GLY A 27 -19.13 31.49 -24.47
C GLY A 27 -20.35 32.27 -23.96
N LYS A 28 -21.07 31.71 -22.99
CA LYS A 28 -22.31 32.29 -22.48
C LYS A 28 -22.07 33.66 -21.83
N ALA A 29 -22.88 34.65 -22.20
CA ALA A 29 -22.88 35.97 -21.58
C ALA A 29 -23.14 35.82 -20.07
N SER A 30 -22.16 36.22 -19.26
CA SER A 30 -22.27 36.32 -17.80
C SER A 30 -21.94 37.73 -17.39
N THR A 31 -22.69 38.26 -16.42
CA THR A 31 -22.36 39.53 -15.79
C THR A 31 -21.02 39.42 -15.05
N PRO A 32 -20.22 40.51 -15.02
CA PRO A 32 -18.97 40.52 -14.27
C PRO A 32 -19.24 40.35 -12.78
N LYS A 33 -18.44 39.50 -12.12
CA LYS A 33 -18.51 39.26 -10.67
C LYS A 33 -17.43 40.07 -9.97
N TYR A 34 -17.84 41.12 -9.25
CA TYR A 34 -16.94 41.98 -8.49
C TYR A 34 -16.83 41.51 -7.03
N THR A 35 -15.64 41.62 -6.45
CA THR A 35 -15.36 41.32 -5.04
C THR A 35 -14.56 42.45 -4.41
N ILE A 36 -14.97 42.95 -3.24
CA ILE A 36 -14.32 44.09 -2.54
C ILE A 36 -13.26 43.58 -1.53
N GLY A 37 -12.62 42.45 -1.81
CA GLY A 37 -11.66 41.86 -0.87
C GLY A 37 -10.90 40.68 -1.45
N GLN A 38 -9.75 40.37 -0.82
CA GLN A 38 -8.97 39.20 -1.18
C GLN A 38 -9.61 37.93 -0.62
N LYS A 39 -9.66 36.88 -1.44
CA LYS A 39 -9.98 35.53 -0.96
C LYS A 39 -8.77 35.01 -0.20
N LEU A 40 -8.85 35.01 1.14
CA LEU A 40 -7.81 34.38 1.95
C LEU A 40 -7.73 32.89 1.57
N PRO A 41 -6.53 32.30 1.47
CA PRO A 41 -6.40 30.86 1.35
C PRO A 41 -7.16 30.23 2.51
N SER A 42 -7.83 29.09 2.28
CA SER A 42 -8.40 28.32 3.37
C SER A 42 -7.25 28.01 4.32
N LYS A 43 -7.23 28.68 5.49
CA LYS A 43 -6.22 28.43 6.51
C LYS A 43 -6.22 26.93 6.69
N ALA A 44 -5.10 26.27 6.36
CA ALA A 44 -4.95 24.85 6.65
C ALA A 44 -5.45 24.68 8.08
N ALA A 45 -6.40 23.76 8.29
CA ALA A 45 -6.97 23.56 9.60
C ALA A 45 -5.82 23.13 10.52
N TYR A 46 -5.17 24.10 11.15
CA TYR A 46 -4.23 23.84 12.22
C TYR A 46 -5.04 22.99 13.18
N ALA A 47 -4.56 21.79 13.47
CA ALA A 47 -5.13 20.93 14.50
C ALA A 47 -4.86 21.62 15.84
N LEU A 48 -5.62 22.67 16.11
CA LEU A 48 -5.62 23.34 17.40
C LEU A 48 -6.16 22.31 18.38
N PRO A 49 -5.42 22.00 19.46
CA PRO A 49 -5.93 21.11 20.47
C PRO A 49 -7.26 21.65 21.00
N GLY A 50 -8.21 20.75 21.27
CA GLY A 50 -9.50 21.14 21.83
C GLY A 50 -9.33 21.85 23.19
N PRO A 51 -10.37 22.53 23.68
CA PRO A 51 -10.31 23.33 24.92
C PRO A 51 -9.92 22.56 26.19
N GLY A 52 -9.84 21.22 26.16
CA GLY A 52 -9.34 20.38 27.26
C GLY A 52 -8.09 19.56 26.92
N THR A 53 -7.53 19.68 25.72
CA THR A 53 -6.34 18.94 25.28
C THR A 53 -5.05 19.68 25.61
N TYR A 54 -5.14 20.96 26.00
CA TYR A 54 -4.01 21.71 26.51
C TYR A 54 -3.55 21.13 27.86
N ALA A 55 -2.32 20.63 27.92
CA ALA A 55 -1.69 20.13 29.14
C ALA A 55 -0.47 21.02 29.48
N PRO A 56 -0.70 22.24 30.03
CA PRO A 56 0.38 23.17 30.32
C PRO A 56 1.40 22.60 31.31
N GLU A 57 0.96 21.71 32.21
CA GLU A 57 1.82 20.99 33.18
C GLU A 57 2.89 20.10 32.51
N LYS A 58 2.65 19.68 31.26
CA LYS A 58 3.59 18.84 30.50
C LYS A 58 4.55 19.68 29.65
N CYS A 59 4.33 20.99 29.55
CA CYS A 59 5.20 21.86 28.78
C CYS A 59 6.45 22.19 29.61
N LYS A 60 7.63 21.94 29.02
CA LYS A 60 8.88 22.52 29.53
C LYS A 60 8.76 24.04 29.50
N VAL A 61 9.34 24.72 30.50
CA VAL A 61 9.24 26.19 30.67
C VAL A 61 9.57 26.91 29.34
N VAL A 62 8.54 27.47 28.70
CA VAL A 62 8.67 28.06 27.35
C VAL A 62 9.41 29.41 27.38
N LYS A 63 9.41 30.09 28.53
CA LYS A 63 10.07 31.38 28.73
C LYS A 63 11.23 31.24 29.73
N GLY A 64 12.45 31.18 29.23
CA GLY A 64 13.67 31.18 30.06
C GLY A 64 14.71 30.18 29.57
N LYS A 65 15.91 30.23 30.18
CA LYS A 65 16.98 29.27 29.93
C LYS A 65 16.67 27.98 30.68
N GLN A 66 16.51 26.88 29.95
CA GLN A 66 16.34 25.55 30.55
C GLN A 66 17.64 25.13 31.25
N PRO A 67 17.56 24.53 32.46
CA PRO A 67 18.72 23.87 33.04
C PRO A 67 19.14 22.68 32.16
N PRO A 68 20.44 22.32 32.13
CA PRO A 68 20.89 21.14 31.42
C PRO A 68 20.28 19.86 32.01
N GLU A 69 19.74 19.00 31.15
CA GLU A 69 19.16 17.71 31.51
C GLU A 69 20.26 16.63 31.43
N TYR A 70 20.82 16.25 32.58
CA TYR A 70 21.83 15.21 32.65
C TYR A 70 21.19 13.84 32.77
N SER A 71 21.64 12.89 31.95
CA SER A 71 21.30 11.48 32.11
C SER A 71 22.57 10.73 32.50
N PHE A 72 22.47 9.90 33.54
CA PHE A 72 23.54 8.98 33.93
C PHE A 72 23.24 7.63 33.29
N GLY A 73 24.13 7.19 32.41
CA GLY A 73 24.01 5.90 31.72
C GLY A 73 24.39 6.01 30.25
N VAL A 74 25.09 5.00 29.75
CA VAL A 74 25.31 4.85 28.30
C VAL A 74 23.95 4.51 27.70
N LYS A 75 23.37 5.40 26.88
CA LYS A 75 22.39 4.99 25.88
C LYS A 75 23.15 4.08 24.92
N SER A 76 23.20 2.79 25.22
CA SER A 76 23.64 1.81 24.25
C SER A 76 22.59 1.87 23.15
N TYR A 77 22.88 2.65 22.10
CA TYR A 77 22.31 2.36 20.81
C TYR A 77 22.76 0.93 20.54
N LEU A 78 21.88 -0.03 20.85
CA LEU A 78 21.92 -1.35 20.25
C LEU A 78 21.65 -1.11 18.77
N SER A 79 22.62 -0.53 18.07
CA SER A 79 22.74 -0.69 16.64
C SER A 79 22.99 -2.19 16.49
N SER A 80 21.91 -2.94 16.33
CA SER A 80 21.91 -4.36 16.05
C SER A 80 22.59 -4.56 14.70
N LYS A 81 23.92 -4.47 14.67
CA LYS A 81 24.76 -4.92 13.57
C LYS A 81 26.01 -5.58 14.16
N GLY A 82 25.79 -6.58 15.01
CA GLY A 82 26.75 -7.67 15.11
C GLY A 82 26.78 -8.34 13.74
N PHE A 83 27.77 -8.00 12.92
CA PHE A 83 28.00 -8.60 11.61
C PHE A 83 28.63 -9.99 11.82
N GLY A 84 27.82 -10.96 12.25
CA GLY A 84 28.28 -12.32 12.47
C GLY A 84 27.21 -13.19 13.14
N PRO A 85 27.18 -14.50 12.85
CA PRO A 85 26.34 -15.42 13.59
C PRO A 85 26.72 -15.32 15.08
N GLY A 86 25.72 -15.31 15.96
CA GLY A 86 25.93 -15.39 17.40
C GLY A 86 26.79 -16.62 17.76
N PRO A 87 27.35 -16.69 18.98
CA PRO A 87 28.27 -17.75 19.39
C PRO A 87 27.73 -19.19 19.19
N ASN A 88 26.41 -19.36 19.10
CA ASN A 88 25.73 -20.63 18.85
C ASN A 88 25.08 -20.76 17.45
N ALA A 89 25.34 -19.83 16.51
CA ALA A 89 24.73 -19.80 15.19
C ALA A 89 25.68 -20.25 14.05
N TYR A 90 26.84 -20.80 14.40
CA TYR A 90 27.73 -21.45 13.44
C TYR A 90 27.21 -22.85 13.13
N ASN A 91 26.61 -23.03 11.94
CA ASN A 91 26.31 -24.37 11.43
C ASN A 91 27.61 -24.98 10.88
N LEU A 92 28.35 -25.67 11.75
CA LEU A 92 29.54 -26.40 11.35
C LEU A 92 29.13 -27.72 10.69
N PRO A 93 29.69 -28.07 9.51
CA PRO A 93 29.46 -29.37 8.93
C PRO A 93 29.97 -30.46 9.88
N GLY A 94 29.19 -31.54 10.05
CA GLY A 94 29.54 -32.63 10.95
C GLY A 94 30.83 -33.33 10.51
N CYS A 95 31.77 -33.51 11.45
CA CYS A 95 33.06 -34.15 11.18
C CYS A 95 32.98 -35.68 11.05
N VAL A 96 31.78 -36.27 11.11
CA VAL A 96 31.56 -37.72 11.10
C VAL A 96 30.59 -38.08 9.99
N GLY A 97 30.93 -39.12 9.21
CA GLY A 97 30.10 -39.65 8.12
C GLY A 97 30.37 -39.02 6.75
N MET A 98 29.50 -39.34 5.79
CA MET A 98 29.62 -38.99 4.36
C MET A 98 29.57 -37.48 4.03
N LYS A 99 29.46 -36.61 5.04
CA LYS A 99 29.39 -35.15 4.89
C LYS A 99 30.51 -34.42 5.65
N ASN A 100 31.60 -35.13 5.98
CA ASN A 100 32.78 -34.53 6.57
C ASN A 100 33.55 -33.70 5.50
N PRO A 101 33.73 -32.38 5.66
CA PRO A 101 34.47 -31.55 4.72
C PRO A 101 35.98 -31.82 4.72
N ALA A 102 36.52 -32.43 5.78
CA ALA A 102 37.95 -32.75 5.88
C ALA A 102 38.35 -33.92 4.99
N ILE A 103 37.40 -34.75 4.56
CA ILE A 103 37.65 -35.93 3.73
C ILE A 103 36.93 -35.74 2.40
N LYS A 104 37.66 -35.79 1.28
CA LYS A 104 37.07 -35.71 -0.06
C LYS A 104 36.33 -37.02 -0.38
N ASN A 105 35.02 -36.93 -0.58
CA ASN A 105 34.20 -38.08 -0.98
C ASN A 105 34.04 -38.11 -2.51
N ASN A 106 34.25 -39.29 -3.10
CA ASN A 106 33.98 -39.51 -4.52
C ASN A 106 32.47 -39.72 -4.75
N PRO A 107 31.91 -39.24 -5.87
CA PRO A 107 30.51 -39.48 -6.21
C PRO A 107 30.26 -40.97 -6.45
N ALA A 108 29.15 -41.49 -5.91
CA ALA A 108 28.67 -42.85 -6.18
C ALA A 108 27.63 -42.80 -7.31
N PHE A 109 27.94 -43.36 -8.48
CA PHE A 109 27.00 -43.49 -9.59
C PHE A 109 26.40 -44.89 -9.59
N SER A 110 25.07 -45.00 -9.47
CA SER A 110 24.36 -46.26 -9.67
C SER A 110 24.12 -46.50 -11.16
N ILE A 111 24.64 -47.60 -11.70
CA ILE A 111 24.29 -48.06 -13.04
C ILE A 111 22.97 -48.83 -12.90
N GLY A 112 21.85 -48.12 -12.82
CA GLY A 112 20.58 -48.73 -12.46
C GLY A 112 19.39 -48.11 -13.18
N ASN A 113 19.35 -48.27 -14.51
CA ASN A 113 18.12 -48.54 -15.28
C ASN A 113 18.45 -48.69 -16.78
N ARG A 114 19.10 -49.81 -17.11
CA ARG A 114 18.95 -50.44 -18.43
C ARG A 114 18.03 -51.62 -18.19
N LEU A 115 16.73 -51.46 -18.47
CA LEU A 115 15.77 -52.47 -18.95
C LEU A 115 14.36 -51.88 -18.80
N GLY A 116 13.55 -52.16 -19.82
CA GLY A 116 12.38 -51.38 -20.17
C GLY A 116 11.26 -51.42 -19.13
N LYS A 117 10.57 -50.29 -19.03
CA LYS A 117 9.22 -50.23 -18.49
C LYS A 117 8.35 -51.21 -19.29
N LYS A 118 8.05 -52.38 -18.75
CA LYS A 118 6.83 -53.11 -19.12
C LYS A 118 6.52 -54.23 -18.12
N ILE A 119 5.28 -54.14 -17.63
CA ILE A 119 4.44 -55.21 -17.13
C ILE A 119 4.73 -55.61 -15.68
N PHE A 120 3.94 -55.07 -14.75
CA PHE A 120 3.02 -55.86 -13.92
C PHE A 120 1.98 -54.91 -13.32
N SER A 121 0.94 -54.64 -14.12
CA SER A 121 -0.30 -53.99 -13.71
C SER A 121 -1.44 -54.88 -14.19
N THR A 122 -1.73 -55.94 -13.44
CA THR A 122 -2.97 -56.72 -13.47
C THR A 122 -3.11 -57.34 -12.08
N ILE A 123 -3.84 -56.70 -11.15
CA ILE A 123 -5.25 -56.96 -10.86
C ILE A 123 -5.51 -58.44 -10.54
N THR A 124 -5.77 -58.74 -9.26
CA THR A 124 -6.87 -59.62 -8.80
C THR A 124 -7.04 -59.49 -7.29
N TRP A 125 -8.24 -59.11 -6.85
CA TRP A 125 -8.73 -59.05 -5.47
C TRP A 125 -9.85 -60.09 -5.35
N ALA A 126 -9.71 -61.09 -4.46
CA ALA A 126 -10.71 -62.13 -4.08
C ALA A 126 -9.95 -63.17 -3.22
N SER A 127 -10.33 -63.67 -2.04
CA SER A 127 -11.53 -63.68 -1.18
C SER A 127 -11.04 -64.12 0.23
N CYS A 128 -11.39 -63.48 1.36
CA CYS A 128 -12.52 -63.78 2.27
C CYS A 128 -12.63 -65.22 2.83
N LEU A 129 -12.75 -65.32 4.18
CA LEU A 129 -13.08 -66.46 5.08
C LEU A 129 -11.95 -67.49 5.34
N SER A 130 -11.71 -68.04 6.55
CA SER A 130 -12.48 -68.18 7.79
C SER A 130 -11.54 -68.52 8.96
N THR A 131 -11.93 -68.12 10.17
CA THR A 131 -11.47 -68.58 11.48
C THR A 131 -11.33 -70.11 11.62
N SER A 132 -10.23 -70.58 12.24
CA SER A 132 -10.22 -71.36 13.48
C SER A 132 -8.81 -71.38 14.08
#